data_AF-A0A4R0QQG0-F1
#
_entry.id   AF-A0A4R0QQG0-F1
#
_cell.length_a   1.000
_cell.length_b   1.000
_cell.length_c   1.000
_cell.angle_alpha   90.00
_cell.angle_beta   90.00
_cell.angle_gamma   90.00
#
_symmetry.space_group_name_H-M   'P 1'
#
loop_
_entity.id
_entity.type
_entity.pdbx_description
1 polymer ?
#
loop_
_entity_poly.entity_id
_entity_poly.type
_entity_poly.pdbx_seq_one_letter_code
_entity_poly.pdbx_strand_id
1 'polypeptide(L)'
;MYTMFGQIEDIGSEYLVYKIDTEAGQSGSPVLNSQNQIVGTHILGDTDQNYARRVKDDTFRLPQVVQGAQLETPEVTSYMEEKSGRTFRLYHTGIKRHLYTQNLDEARTLQQNGWNYEGEKIITAASGTPVYRLYFPVTREHLYTTSSYECDILASRGWQAEGVAWYSSGQRPIYRLYHTGLKVHLYTADENEKNVLVERGWNYENVAFYVQ
;
A
#
# COMPACT_ATOMS: atom_id res chain seq x y z
N MET A 1 20.86 -40.25 13.47
CA MET A 1 20.01 -39.07 13.21
C MET A 1 18.85 -39.19 14.18
N TYR A 2 18.81 -38.36 15.22
CA TYR A 2 17.78 -38.41 16.25
C TYR A 2 16.61 -37.50 15.85
N THR A 3 15.39 -38.01 15.94
CA THR A 3 14.16 -37.23 15.73
C THR A 3 13.60 -36.86 17.09
N MET A 4 13.21 -35.60 17.25
CA MET A 4 12.66 -35.06 18.48
C MET A 4 11.24 -34.56 18.21
N PHE A 5 10.35 -34.79 19.17
CA PHE A 5 8.93 -34.47 19.04
C PHE A 5 8.55 -33.44 20.11
N GLY A 6 7.75 -32.45 19.72
CA GLY A 6 7.27 -31.40 20.62
C GLY A 6 6.05 -30.69 20.04
N GLN A 7 5.41 -29.86 20.85
CA GLN A 7 4.32 -29.01 20.42
C GLN A 7 4.83 -27.60 20.08
N ILE A 8 4.22 -27.00 19.07
CA ILE A 8 4.41 -25.57 18.77
C ILE A 8 3.67 -24.77 19.84
N GLU A 9 4.38 -23.87 20.49
CA GLU A 9 3.82 -22.96 21.51
C GLU A 9 3.30 -21.67 20.88
N ASP A 10 3.97 -21.16 19.85
CA ASP A 10 3.57 -19.95 19.14
C ASP A 10 3.94 -19.99 17.65
N ILE A 11 3.09 -19.37 16.82
CA ILE A 11 3.25 -19.25 15.37
C ILE A 11 3.26 -17.75 15.01
N GLY A 12 4.46 -17.19 14.94
CA GLY A 12 4.67 -15.82 14.49
C GLY A 12 4.63 -15.65 12.97
N SER A 13 4.77 -14.40 12.52
CA SER A 13 4.87 -14.04 11.09
C SER A 13 6.18 -14.51 10.44
N GLU A 14 7.24 -14.68 11.24
CA GLU A 14 8.58 -15.10 10.79
C GLU A 14 9.12 -16.35 11.46
N TYR A 15 8.67 -16.67 12.67
CA TYR A 15 9.24 -17.73 13.51
C TYR A 15 8.17 -18.70 14.02
N LEU A 16 8.57 -19.95 14.21
CA LEU A 16 7.85 -20.94 15.02
C LEU A 16 8.57 -21.08 16.35
N VAL A 17 7.82 -21.05 17.45
CA VAL A 17 8.36 -21.26 18.81
C VAL A 17 7.86 -22.60 19.34
N TYR A 18 8.75 -23.40 19.90
CA TYR A 18 8.42 -24.73 20.43
C TYR A 18 9.38 -25.15 21.54
N LYS A 19 8.95 -26.11 22.36
CA LYS A 19 9.77 -26.69 23.43
C LYS A 19 10.13 -28.13 23.10
N ILE A 20 11.43 -28.34 22.88
CA ILE A 20 12.10 -29.64 22.80
C ILE A 20 13.48 -29.47 23.42
N ASP A 21 14.05 -30.54 23.94
CA ASP A 21 15.46 -30.52 24.34
C ASP A 21 16.32 -30.36 23.07
N THR A 22 17.09 -29.27 22.97
CA THR A 22 18.03 -29.09 21.88
C THR A 22 19.46 -29.07 22.39
N GLU A 23 20.35 -29.63 21.57
CA GLU A 23 21.79 -29.60 21.81
C GLU A 23 22.48 -28.78 20.72
N ALA A 24 23.69 -28.30 21.03
CA ALA A 24 24.55 -27.66 20.05
C ALA A 24 24.76 -28.58 18.84
N GLY A 25 24.57 -28.03 17.63
CA GLY A 25 24.68 -28.77 16.37
C GLY A 25 23.35 -29.12 15.71
N GLN A 26 22.20 -28.76 16.31
CA GLN A 26 20.88 -28.96 15.70
C GLN A 26 20.42 -27.78 14.81
N SER A 27 21.14 -26.66 14.80
CA SER A 27 20.85 -25.54 13.90
C SER A 27 20.90 -25.98 12.43
N GLY A 28 19.88 -25.63 11.66
CA GLY A 28 19.70 -26.07 10.28
C GLY A 28 18.83 -27.31 10.11
N SER A 29 18.47 -28.00 11.21
CA SER A 29 17.58 -29.17 11.13
C SER A 29 16.16 -28.78 10.67
N PRO A 30 15.50 -29.59 9.84
CA PRO A 30 14.13 -29.34 9.41
C PRO A 30 13.15 -29.55 10.57
N VAL A 31 12.17 -28.65 10.70
CA VAL A 31 11.01 -28.81 11.57
C VAL A 31 9.86 -29.34 10.72
N LEU A 32 9.31 -30.49 11.10
CA LEU A 32 8.28 -31.19 10.34
C LEU A 32 6.92 -31.14 11.06
N ASN A 33 5.82 -31.07 10.31
CA ASN A 33 4.48 -31.33 10.85
C ASN A 33 4.17 -32.84 10.88
N SER A 34 2.97 -33.21 11.36
CA SER A 34 2.54 -34.61 11.45
C SER A 34 2.36 -35.30 10.11
N GLN A 35 2.36 -34.55 9.00
CA GLN A 35 2.35 -35.04 7.62
C GLN A 35 3.75 -35.13 6.99
N ASN A 36 4.83 -35.01 7.79
CA ASN A 36 6.22 -35.00 7.34
C ASN A 36 6.56 -33.84 6.36
N GLN A 37 5.87 -32.71 6.45
CA GLN A 37 6.16 -31.52 5.65
C GLN A 37 7.04 -30.54 6.44
N ILE A 38 8.05 -29.96 5.79
CA ILE A 38 8.99 -29.00 6.42
C ILE A 38 8.30 -27.65 6.63
N VAL A 39 7.91 -27.35 7.87
CA VAL A 39 7.28 -26.09 8.31
C VAL A 39 8.26 -25.02 8.75
N GLY A 40 9.52 -25.38 8.95
CA GLY A 40 10.57 -24.43 9.31
C GLY A 40 11.95 -25.06 9.30
N THR A 41 12.94 -24.21 9.50
CA THR A 41 14.33 -24.64 9.75
C THR A 41 14.69 -24.20 11.16
N HIS A 42 15.09 -25.12 12.04
CA HIS A 42 15.54 -24.79 13.39
C HIS A 42 16.77 -23.87 13.30
N ILE A 43 16.76 -22.77 14.05
CA ILE A 43 17.83 -21.77 14.01
C ILE A 43 18.52 -21.60 15.36
N LEU A 44 17.75 -21.67 16.45
CA LEU A 44 18.21 -21.34 17.78
C LEU A 44 17.43 -22.15 18.81
N GLY A 45 18.13 -22.66 19.82
CA GLY A 45 17.56 -23.14 21.08
C GLY A 45 18.19 -22.37 22.23
N ASP A 46 17.37 -21.99 23.21
CA ASP A 46 17.79 -21.52 24.53
C ASP A 46 17.26 -22.51 25.59
N THR A 47 17.53 -22.27 26.87
CA THR A 47 17.17 -23.19 27.98
C THR A 47 15.68 -23.49 28.06
N ASP A 48 14.83 -22.58 27.60
CA ASP A 48 13.37 -22.69 27.76
C ASP A 48 12.60 -22.79 26.44
N GLN A 49 13.18 -22.37 25.31
CA GLN A 49 12.46 -22.25 24.04
C GLN A 49 13.37 -22.46 22.84
N ASN A 50 12.75 -22.95 21.77
CA ASN A 50 13.40 -23.15 20.48
C ASN A 50 12.67 -22.39 19.40
N TYR A 51 13.44 -21.97 18.41
CA TYR A 51 12.99 -21.15 17.32
C TYR A 51 13.33 -21.82 16.00
N ALA A 52 12.38 -21.81 15.08
CA ALA A 52 12.62 -22.10 13.68
C ALA A 52 12.22 -20.94 12.80
N ARG A 53 12.99 -20.68 11.76
CA ARG A 53 12.56 -19.78 10.68
C ARG A 53 11.40 -20.47 9.96
N ARG A 54 10.23 -19.82 9.96
CA ARG A 54 9.00 -20.39 9.40
C ARG A 54 9.06 -20.42 7.87
N VAL A 55 8.66 -21.55 7.29
CA VAL A 55 8.33 -21.63 5.87
C VAL A 55 6.92 -21.06 5.70
N LYS A 56 6.78 -19.99 4.90
CA LYS A 56 5.49 -19.34 4.65
C LYS A 56 4.61 -20.21 3.76
N ASP A 57 3.30 -20.07 3.90
CA ASP A 57 2.30 -20.88 3.18
C ASP A 57 2.45 -20.75 1.66
N ASP A 58 2.87 -19.58 1.17
CA ASP A 58 3.17 -19.36 -0.25
C ASP A 58 4.36 -20.19 -0.77
N THR A 59 5.34 -20.45 0.10
CA THR A 59 6.50 -21.30 -0.23
C THR A 59 6.09 -22.77 -0.32
N PHE A 60 5.06 -23.20 0.40
CA PHE A 60 4.49 -24.56 0.31
C PHE A 60 3.65 -24.79 -0.94
N ARG A 61 3.14 -23.73 -1.56
CA ARG A 61 2.36 -23.82 -2.80
C ARG A 61 3.24 -24.11 -4.02
N LEU A 62 4.50 -23.68 -4.00
CA LEU A 62 5.42 -23.84 -5.13
C LEU A 62 5.67 -25.31 -5.52
N PRO A 63 5.96 -26.25 -4.59
CA PRO A 63 6.15 -27.66 -4.94
C PRO A 63 4.90 -28.34 -5.52
N GLN A 64 3.71 -27.94 -5.06
CA GLN A 64 2.44 -28.53 -5.51
C GLN A 64 2.06 -28.06 -6.93
N VAL A 65 2.34 -26.79 -7.27
CA VAL A 65 2.20 -26.25 -8.64
C VAL A 65 3.16 -26.94 -9.61
N VAL A 66 4.40 -27.20 -9.20
CA VAL A 66 5.41 -27.90 -10.03
C VAL A 66 5.04 -29.36 -10.30
N GLN A 67 4.27 -30.00 -9.42
CA GLN A 67 3.79 -31.38 -9.58
C GLN A 67 2.47 -31.49 -10.36
N GLY A 68 1.99 -30.41 -10.98
CA GLY A 68 0.79 -30.42 -11.82
C GLY A 68 -0.52 -30.55 -11.04
N ALA A 69 -0.49 -30.40 -9.71
CA ALA A 69 -1.72 -30.32 -8.93
C ALA A 69 -2.39 -28.97 -9.20
N GLN A 70 -3.63 -29.00 -9.67
CA GLN A 70 -4.51 -27.83 -9.70
C GLN A 70 -4.90 -27.51 -8.26
N LEU A 71 -4.12 -26.66 -7.61
CA LEU A 71 -4.51 -26.12 -6.31
C LEU A 71 -5.76 -25.27 -6.50
N GLU A 72 -6.72 -25.39 -5.58
CA GLU A 72 -7.66 -24.31 -5.38
C GLU A 72 -6.81 -23.06 -5.10
N THR A 73 -6.77 -22.16 -6.08
CA THR A 73 -6.30 -20.82 -5.80
C THR A 73 -7.13 -20.37 -4.62
N PRO A 74 -6.53 -19.92 -3.50
CA PRO A 74 -7.33 -19.18 -2.54
C PRO A 74 -8.06 -18.15 -3.38
N GLU A 75 -9.37 -17.99 -3.20
CA GLU A 75 -10.01 -16.84 -3.79
C GLU A 75 -9.12 -15.66 -3.43
N VAL A 76 -8.47 -15.09 -4.44
CA VAL A 76 -8.01 -13.74 -4.31
C VAL A 76 -9.33 -13.02 -4.27
N THR A 77 -9.87 -12.85 -3.06
CA THR A 77 -10.78 -11.76 -2.79
C THR A 77 -9.95 -10.53 -3.14
N SER A 78 -9.96 -10.17 -4.42
CA SER A 78 -9.84 -8.79 -4.80
C SER A 78 -11.00 -8.16 -4.07
N TYR A 79 -10.72 -7.53 -2.95
CA TYR A 79 -11.65 -6.55 -2.42
C TYR A 79 -11.86 -5.61 -3.60
N MET A 80 -12.98 -5.75 -4.30
CA MET A 80 -13.45 -4.76 -5.25
C MET A 80 -13.39 -3.47 -4.44
N GLU A 81 -12.45 -2.62 -4.82
CA GLU A 81 -12.01 -1.46 -4.05
C GLU A 81 -13.24 -0.72 -3.54
N GLU A 82 -13.52 -0.76 -2.23
CA GLU A 82 -14.64 0.00 -1.67
C GLU A 82 -14.25 1.48 -1.71
N LYS A 83 -14.49 2.10 -2.87
CA LYS A 83 -14.37 3.54 -3.04
C LYS A 83 -15.41 4.18 -2.13
N SER A 84 -14.96 4.64 -0.98
CA SER A 84 -15.82 5.16 0.10
C SER A 84 -16.68 6.38 -0.27
N GLY A 85 -16.55 6.90 -1.50
CA GLY A 85 -17.08 8.20 -1.89
C GLY A 85 -16.37 9.37 -1.19
N ARG A 86 -15.30 9.09 -0.46
CA ARG A 86 -14.49 10.08 0.26
C ARG A 86 -13.05 9.95 -0.19
N THR A 87 -12.42 11.08 -0.44
CA THR A 87 -10.99 11.14 -0.73
C THR A 87 -10.25 11.65 0.50
N PHE A 88 -9.29 10.84 0.93
CA PHE A 88 -8.41 11.08 2.04
C PHE A 88 -7.15 11.81 1.55
N ARG A 89 -6.66 12.78 2.33
CA ARG A 89 -5.38 13.45 2.09
C ARG A 89 -4.35 12.95 3.09
N LEU A 90 -3.19 12.52 2.59
CA LEU A 90 -2.05 12.13 3.41
C LEU A 90 -0.85 13.01 3.07
N TYR A 91 -0.02 13.32 4.07
CA TYR A 91 1.21 14.10 3.90
C TYR A 91 2.43 13.35 4.42
N HIS A 92 3.48 13.25 3.61
CA HIS A 92 4.76 12.68 4.04
C HIS A 92 5.78 13.78 4.30
N THR A 93 6.22 13.92 5.55
CA THR A 93 7.16 14.97 5.98
C THR A 93 8.55 14.83 5.34
N GLY A 94 9.08 13.61 5.26
CA GLY A 94 10.40 13.33 4.68
C GLY A 94 10.56 13.70 3.20
N ILE A 95 9.56 13.42 2.36
CA ILE A 95 9.58 13.74 0.92
C ILE A 95 8.78 15.00 0.56
N LYS A 96 8.07 15.61 1.53
CA LYS A 96 7.22 16.80 1.36
C LYS A 96 6.19 16.63 0.24
N ARG A 97 5.42 15.52 0.30
CA ARG A 97 4.43 15.16 -0.72
C ARG A 97 3.06 14.92 -0.11
N HIS A 98 2.03 15.29 -0.85
CA HIS A 98 0.65 14.91 -0.55
C HIS A 98 0.22 13.75 -1.45
N LEU A 99 -0.63 12.89 -0.91
CA LEU A 99 -1.33 11.84 -1.66
C LEU A 99 -2.83 11.98 -1.42
N TYR A 100 -3.62 11.75 -2.47
CA TYR A 100 -5.06 11.73 -2.41
C TYR A 100 -5.58 10.36 -2.85
N THR A 101 -6.35 9.68 -2.00
CA THR A 101 -6.87 8.34 -2.28
C THR A 101 -8.28 8.15 -1.75
N GLN A 102 -9.10 7.36 -2.45
CA GLN A 102 -10.37 6.85 -1.93
C GLN A 102 -10.22 5.50 -1.22
N ASN A 103 -9.02 4.90 -1.29
CA ASN A 103 -8.74 3.59 -0.74
C ASN A 103 -8.34 3.75 0.73
N LEU A 104 -9.24 3.32 1.62
CA LEU A 104 -9.02 3.42 3.07
C LEU A 104 -7.88 2.50 3.53
N ASP A 105 -7.69 1.35 2.88
CA ASP A 105 -6.61 0.43 3.20
C ASP A 105 -5.24 0.95 2.73
N GLU A 106 -5.20 1.64 1.59
CA GLU A 106 -4.02 2.41 1.15
C GLU A 106 -3.68 3.48 2.20
N ALA A 107 -4.68 4.28 2.61
CA ALA A 107 -4.48 5.32 3.62
C ALA A 107 -3.96 4.75 4.95
N ARG A 108 -4.53 3.65 5.44
CA ARG A 108 -4.10 2.96 6.66
C ARG A 108 -2.68 2.41 6.56
N THR A 109 -2.37 1.76 5.43
CA THR A 109 -1.03 1.20 5.17
C THR A 109 0.01 2.31 5.13
N LEU A 110 -0.28 3.42 4.45
CA LEU A 110 0.62 4.56 4.37
C LEU A 110 0.81 5.23 5.72
N GLN A 111 -0.23 5.30 6.55
CA GLN A 111 -0.11 5.82 7.90
C GLN A 111 0.85 4.99 8.76
N GLN A 112 0.80 3.66 8.66
CA GLN A 112 1.78 2.77 9.32
C GLN A 112 3.20 2.97 8.79
N ASN A 113 3.34 3.40 7.54
CA ASN A 113 4.62 3.65 6.87
C ASN A 113 5.08 5.13 6.96
N GLY A 114 4.60 5.88 7.95
CA GLY A 114 5.11 7.22 8.26
C GLY A 114 4.45 8.38 7.50
N TRP A 115 3.34 8.14 6.80
CA TRP A 115 2.50 9.22 6.27
C TRP A 115 1.59 9.78 7.36
N ASN A 116 1.47 11.10 7.42
CA ASN A 116 0.51 11.77 8.28
C ASN A 116 -0.85 11.79 7.60
N TYR A 117 -1.83 11.12 8.21
CA TYR A 117 -3.21 11.17 7.77
C TYR A 117 -3.85 12.51 8.16
N GLU A 118 -4.29 13.30 7.17
CA GLU A 118 -4.85 14.64 7.39
C GLU A 118 -6.38 14.67 7.36
N GLY A 119 -7.02 13.51 7.18
CA GLY A 119 -8.46 13.34 7.20
C GLY A 119 -9.13 13.30 5.83
N GLU A 120 -10.45 13.19 5.88
CA GLU A 120 -11.35 13.31 4.74
C GLU A 120 -11.36 14.77 4.28
N LYS A 121 -10.88 15.03 3.07
CA LYS A 121 -10.82 16.40 2.53
C LYS A 121 -11.82 16.63 1.41
N ILE A 122 -12.28 15.58 0.74
CA ILE A 122 -13.08 15.71 -0.48
C ILE A 122 -14.18 14.64 -0.50
N ILE A 123 -15.44 15.05 -0.71
CA ILE A 123 -16.55 14.13 -0.98
C ILE A 123 -16.66 13.97 -2.49
N THR A 124 -16.42 12.77 -2.98
CA THR A 124 -16.35 12.45 -4.41
C THR A 124 -17.49 11.53 -4.79
N ALA A 125 -17.88 11.54 -6.07
CA ALA A 125 -19.02 10.74 -6.52
C ALA A 125 -18.59 9.42 -7.14
N ALA A 126 -19.53 8.46 -7.12
CA ALA A 126 -19.42 7.19 -7.83
C ALA A 126 -19.61 7.34 -9.35
N SER A 127 -20.08 8.50 -9.83
CA SER A 127 -20.27 8.81 -11.25
C SER A 127 -20.08 10.30 -11.54
N GLY A 128 -19.77 10.66 -12.78
CA GLY A 128 -19.50 12.04 -13.20
C GLY A 128 -18.35 12.12 -14.20
N THR A 129 -17.61 13.24 -14.20
CA THR A 129 -16.43 13.40 -15.06
C THR A 129 -15.24 12.64 -14.44
N PRO A 130 -14.56 11.73 -15.17
CA PRO A 130 -13.46 10.95 -14.60
C PRO A 130 -12.29 11.87 -14.20
N VAL A 131 -11.73 11.61 -13.02
CA VAL A 131 -10.47 12.21 -12.55
C VAL A 131 -9.39 11.15 -12.64
N TYR A 132 -8.46 11.34 -13.57
CA TYR A 132 -7.31 10.48 -13.79
C TYR A 132 -6.22 10.76 -12.77
N ARG A 133 -5.62 9.70 -12.22
CA ARG A 133 -4.42 9.78 -11.37
C ARG A 133 -3.20 9.35 -12.18
N LEU A 134 -2.15 10.16 -12.12
CA LEU A 134 -0.87 9.87 -12.74
C LEU A 134 0.24 9.91 -11.70
N TYR A 135 1.17 8.97 -11.79
CA TYR A 135 2.34 8.87 -10.92
C TYR A 135 3.62 9.16 -11.70
N PHE A 136 4.52 10.00 -11.16
CA PHE A 136 5.85 10.21 -11.73
C PHE A 136 6.93 9.54 -10.87
N PRO A 137 7.56 8.44 -11.33
CA PRO A 137 8.49 7.66 -10.50
C PRO A 137 9.70 8.45 -10.00
N VAL A 138 10.20 9.42 -10.77
CA VAL A 138 11.42 10.16 -10.45
C VAL A 138 11.23 11.08 -9.25
N THR A 139 10.12 11.82 -9.19
CA THR A 139 9.83 12.74 -8.08
C THR A 139 8.84 12.17 -7.07
N ARG A 140 8.31 10.97 -7.33
CA ARG A 140 7.26 10.29 -6.56
C ARG A 140 6.00 11.16 -6.40
N GLU A 141 5.72 11.97 -7.42
CA GLU A 141 4.60 12.90 -7.44
C GLU A 141 3.36 12.23 -8.01
N HIS A 142 2.19 12.59 -7.46
CA HIS A 142 0.90 12.24 -8.06
C HIS A 142 0.23 13.50 -8.62
N LEU A 143 -0.39 13.36 -9.80
CA LEU A 143 -1.18 14.41 -10.44
C LEU A 143 -2.60 13.90 -10.69
N TYR A 144 -3.58 14.80 -10.52
CA TYR A 144 -4.99 14.50 -10.68
C TYR A 144 -5.60 15.47 -11.70
N THR A 145 -6.22 14.93 -12.74
CA THR A 145 -6.76 15.74 -13.83
C THR A 145 -8.03 15.14 -14.43
N THR A 146 -8.96 16.00 -14.86
CA THR A 146 -10.12 15.60 -15.67
C THR A 146 -9.82 15.62 -17.17
N SER A 147 -8.67 16.15 -17.56
CA SER A 147 -8.27 16.24 -18.96
C SER A 147 -7.59 14.95 -19.41
N SER A 148 -8.29 14.17 -20.24
CA SER A 148 -7.69 12.99 -20.89
C SER A 148 -6.49 13.38 -21.75
N TYR A 149 -6.53 14.55 -22.40
CA TYR A 149 -5.39 15.06 -23.17
C TYR A 149 -4.16 15.37 -22.30
N GLU A 150 -4.33 15.96 -21.11
CA GLU A 150 -3.22 16.16 -20.17
C GLU A 150 -2.66 14.80 -19.71
N CYS A 151 -3.53 13.84 -19.43
CA CYS A 151 -3.15 12.48 -19.07
C CYS A 151 -2.27 11.83 -20.17
N ASP A 152 -2.72 11.85 -21.43
CA ASP A 152 -2.01 11.24 -22.56
C ASP A 152 -0.65 11.89 -22.81
N ILE A 153 -0.58 13.22 -22.74
CA ILE A 153 0.66 13.98 -22.91
C ILE A 153 1.65 13.66 -21.78
N LEU A 154 1.20 13.62 -20.53
CA LEU A 154 2.06 13.28 -19.40
C LEU A 154 2.52 11.81 -19.45
N ALA A 155 1.65 10.90 -19.87
CA ALA A 155 2.00 9.49 -20.09
C ALA A 155 3.13 9.35 -21.12
N SER A 156 3.07 10.12 -22.22
CA SER A 156 4.16 10.15 -23.21
C SER A 156 5.48 10.73 -22.68
N ARG A 157 5.44 11.43 -21.53
CA ARG A 157 6.59 12.08 -20.88
C ARG A 157 7.08 11.33 -19.63
N GLY A 158 6.72 10.06 -19.50
CA GLY A 158 7.21 9.18 -18.44
C GLY A 158 6.39 9.20 -17.15
N TRP A 159 5.22 9.83 -17.14
CA TRP A 159 4.23 9.58 -16.09
C TRP A 159 3.54 8.25 -16.32
N GLN A 160 3.17 7.58 -15.25
CA GLN A 160 2.40 6.34 -15.26
C GLN A 160 0.94 6.69 -15.01
N ALA A 161 0.08 6.45 -15.99
CA ALA A 161 -1.36 6.58 -15.80
C ALA A 161 -1.86 5.41 -14.95
N GLU A 162 -2.44 5.72 -13.79
CA GLU A 162 -2.99 4.71 -12.86
C GLU A 162 -4.49 4.49 -13.06
N GLY A 163 -5.09 5.21 -14.03
CA GLY A 163 -6.51 5.13 -14.37
C GLY A 163 -7.37 6.14 -13.61
N VAL A 164 -8.67 5.85 -13.53
CA VAL A 164 -9.67 6.73 -12.90
C VAL A 164 -9.62 6.54 -11.39
N ALA A 165 -9.14 7.56 -10.68
CA ALA A 165 -9.12 7.54 -9.23
C ALA A 165 -10.53 7.75 -8.65
N TRP A 166 -11.29 8.71 -9.18
CA TRP A 166 -12.69 8.97 -8.80
C TRP A 166 -13.41 9.78 -9.88
N TYR A 167 -14.67 10.15 -9.62
CA TYR A 167 -15.44 11.03 -10.49
C TYR A 167 -15.71 12.38 -9.83
N SER A 168 -15.54 13.42 -10.64
CA SER A 168 -15.91 14.80 -10.35
C SER A 168 -17.42 14.99 -10.56
N SER A 169 -18.08 15.64 -9.60
CA SER A 169 -19.51 15.97 -9.62
C SER A 169 -19.77 17.15 -8.69
N GLY A 170 -20.92 17.82 -8.78
CA GLY A 170 -21.27 18.90 -7.85
C GLY A 170 -20.74 20.27 -8.27
N GLN A 171 -20.68 21.22 -7.33
CA GLN A 171 -20.36 22.63 -7.60
C GLN A 171 -19.20 23.18 -6.77
N ARG A 172 -18.70 22.42 -5.79
CA ARG A 172 -17.59 22.88 -4.95
C ARG A 172 -16.27 22.70 -5.71
N PRO A 173 -15.47 23.75 -5.95
CA PRO A 173 -14.23 23.65 -6.71
C PRO A 173 -13.11 23.02 -5.88
N ILE A 174 -12.26 22.24 -6.55
CA ILE A 174 -10.94 21.85 -6.08
C ILE A 174 -9.89 22.66 -6.85
N TYR A 175 -9.14 23.47 -6.13
CA TYR A 175 -8.07 24.31 -6.66
C TYR A 175 -6.77 23.51 -6.79
N ARG A 176 -6.13 23.56 -7.95
CA ARG A 176 -4.79 23.00 -8.18
C ARG A 176 -3.75 24.11 -8.03
N LEU A 177 -2.81 23.90 -7.11
CA LEU A 177 -1.68 24.79 -6.89
C LEU A 177 -0.37 24.04 -7.16
N TYR A 178 0.61 24.73 -7.72
CA TYR A 178 1.93 24.20 -8.02
C TYR A 178 3.03 25.00 -7.31
N HIS A 179 3.93 24.31 -6.62
CA HIS A 179 5.12 24.92 -6.04
C HIS A 179 6.35 24.64 -6.92
N THR A 180 6.90 25.68 -7.54
CA THR A 180 8.03 25.57 -8.48
C THR A 180 9.32 25.02 -7.84
N GLY A 181 9.67 25.51 -6.64
CA GLY A 181 10.86 25.05 -5.92
C GLY A 181 10.81 23.59 -5.45
N LEU A 182 9.66 23.11 -4.97
CA LEU A 182 9.47 21.74 -4.48
C LEU A 182 9.01 20.76 -5.58
N LYS A 183 8.56 21.29 -6.72
CA LYS A 183 7.95 20.55 -7.84
C LYS A 183 6.80 19.65 -7.38
N VAL A 184 5.87 20.23 -6.64
CA VAL A 184 4.68 19.55 -6.07
C VAL A 184 3.40 20.26 -6.45
N HIS A 185 2.34 19.49 -6.54
CA HIS A 185 0.98 19.98 -6.59
C HIS A 185 0.30 19.82 -5.24
N LEU A 186 -0.63 20.73 -4.97
CA LEU A 186 -1.56 20.64 -3.87
C LEU A 186 -2.97 20.87 -4.40
N TYR A 187 -3.91 20.05 -3.92
CA TYR A 187 -5.32 20.10 -4.27
C TYR A 187 -6.12 20.45 -3.01
N THR A 188 -6.90 21.51 -3.08
CA THR A 188 -7.68 21.97 -1.93
C THR A 188 -9.06 22.48 -2.30
N ALA A 189 -10.02 22.19 -1.44
CA ALA A 189 -11.38 22.74 -1.47
C ALA A 189 -11.52 23.97 -0.56
N ASP A 190 -10.43 24.39 0.11
CA ASP A 190 -10.37 25.53 1.00
C ASP A 190 -9.82 26.74 0.24
N GLU A 191 -10.68 27.72 0.01
CA GLU A 191 -10.30 28.95 -0.67
C GLU A 191 -9.31 29.79 0.14
N ASN A 192 -9.38 29.74 1.48
CA ASN A 192 -8.41 30.43 2.33
C ASN A 192 -7.03 29.75 2.24
N GLU A 193 -6.95 28.42 2.25
CA GLU A 193 -5.69 27.68 2.02
C GLU A 193 -5.08 28.07 0.66
N LYS A 194 -5.90 28.09 -0.41
CA LYS A 194 -5.49 28.56 -1.74
C LYS A 194 -4.91 29.97 -1.69
N ASN A 195 -5.63 30.93 -1.12
CA ASN A 195 -5.21 32.34 -1.08
C ASN A 195 -3.89 32.53 -0.31
N VAL A 196 -3.77 31.91 0.87
CA VAL A 196 -2.55 31.97 1.69
C VAL A 196 -1.35 31.34 0.98
N LEU A 197 -1.55 30.23 0.25
CA LEU A 197 -0.46 29.59 -0.50
C LEU A 197 -0.03 30.43 -1.71
N VAL A 198 -0.97 31.07 -2.41
CA VAL A 198 -0.66 32.00 -3.51
C VAL A 198 0.16 33.19 -3.01
N GLU A 199 -0.23 33.79 -1.88
CA GLU A 199 0.57 34.86 -1.23
C GLU A 199 1.98 34.41 -0.85
N ARG A 200 2.15 33.11 -0.54
CA ARG A 200 3.44 32.49 -0.22
C ARG A 200 4.21 32.00 -1.45
N GLY A 201 3.79 32.38 -2.66
CA GLY A 201 4.50 32.10 -3.91
C GLY A 201 4.15 30.77 -4.57
N TRP A 202 3.06 30.10 -4.18
CA TRP A 202 2.51 29.00 -4.97
C TRP A 202 1.81 29.55 -6.21
N ASN A 203 1.93 28.83 -7.32
CA ASN A 203 1.21 29.16 -8.54
C ASN A 203 -0.16 28.51 -8.50
N TYR A 204 -1.21 29.31 -8.48
CA TYR A 204 -2.55 28.80 -8.78
C TYR A 204 -2.66 28.50 -10.27
N GLU A 205 -3.02 27.26 -10.62
CA GLU A 205 -3.11 26.84 -12.01
C GLU A 205 -4.54 26.99 -12.55
N ASN A 206 -5.51 26.37 -11.88
CA ASN A 206 -6.94 26.40 -12.21
C ASN A 206 -7.78 25.62 -11.18
N VAL A 207 -9.09 25.61 -11.39
CA VAL A 207 -9.97 24.59 -10.82
C VAL A 207 -9.70 23.28 -11.56
N ALA A 208 -9.22 22.27 -10.82
CA ALA A 208 -8.87 20.97 -11.38
C ALA A 208 -10.11 20.12 -11.66
N PHE A 209 -11.08 20.16 -10.74
CA PHE A 209 -12.36 19.46 -10.82
C PHE A 209 -13.34 19.96 -9.74
N TYR A 210 -14.60 19.53 -9.84
CA TYR A 210 -15.67 19.85 -8.90
C TYR A 210 -16.08 18.63 -8.05
N VAL A 211 -16.50 18.89 -6.82
CA VAL A 211 -16.89 17.90 -5.82
C VAL A 211 -18.24 18.30 -5.18
N GLN A 212 -18.85 17.36 -4.45
CA GLN A 212 -20.15 17.58 -3.79
C GLN A 212 -20.07 18.62 -2.67
#